data_AF-A0AAD1YL26-F1
#
_entry.id   AF-A0AAD1YL26-F1
#
_cell.length_a   1.000
_cell.length_b   1.000
_cell.length_c   1.000
_cell.angle_alpha   90.00
_cell.angle_beta   90.00
_cell.angle_gamma   90.00
#
_symmetry.space_group_name_H-M   'P 1'
#
loop_
_entity.id
_entity.type
_entity.pdbx_description
1 polymer ?
#
loop_
_entity_poly.entity_id
_entity_poly.type
_entity_poly.pdbx_seq_one_letter_code
_entity_poly.pdbx_strand_id
1 'polypeptide(L)'
;MRIKLKMKPIICIGLVCLLGVSVLGCAKLKDWIGKIKGELVGQHFTITTYDDYANKTLSIEGKKVTVGLLENSANFDAESTDFKSEVLEITINGKQMFQVGNTVIFEEDGLNVVEHYEIKDEIKANSGGGYVPFDRAVNKLKNELGKKKTIIISSQQGVPIGVYQGDDVYVTIPEDLPKMTRLNIDGKALYIHRANYVIIDTEMIEG
;
A
#
# COMPACT_ATOMS: atom_id res chain seq x y z
N MET A 1 -26.29 76.69 -7.09
CA MET A 1 -26.72 75.74 -6.05
C MET A 1 -25.66 74.65 -5.94
N ARG A 2 -25.08 74.47 -4.75
CA ARG A 2 -24.13 73.38 -4.41
C ARG A 2 -24.88 72.04 -4.60
N ILE A 3 -24.23 70.93 -4.97
CA ILE A 3 -23.52 70.03 -4.04
C ILE A 3 -22.45 69.25 -4.83
N LYS A 4 -21.20 69.34 -4.38
CA LYS A 4 -20.15 68.38 -4.71
C LYS A 4 -20.31 67.19 -3.78
N LEU A 5 -20.62 66.00 -4.30
CA LEU A 5 -20.41 64.74 -3.58
C LEU A 5 -19.06 64.17 -4.01
N LYS A 6 -18.03 64.41 -3.18
CA LYS A 6 -16.83 63.58 -3.13
C LYS A 6 -17.19 62.33 -2.33
N MET A 7 -17.18 61.17 -2.96
CA MET A 7 -17.03 59.89 -2.26
C MET A 7 -16.09 58.99 -3.05
N LYS A 8 -14.98 58.63 -2.40
CA LYS A 8 -13.88 57.78 -2.89
C LYS A 8 -14.29 56.28 -2.83
N PRO A 9 -13.34 55.36 -3.08
CA PRO A 9 -13.41 54.27 -4.03
C PRO A 9 -14.15 53.04 -3.48
N ILE A 10 -15.49 53.05 -3.45
CA ILE A 10 -16.27 51.92 -2.91
C ILE A 10 -16.77 50.99 -4.03
N ILE A 11 -16.74 51.43 -5.29
CA ILE A 11 -17.24 50.67 -6.44
C ILE A 11 -16.21 49.65 -6.96
N CYS A 12 -14.92 49.78 -6.63
CA CYS A 12 -13.90 48.79 -7.00
C CYS A 12 -13.82 47.59 -6.04
N ILE A 13 -14.50 47.62 -4.90
CA ILE A 13 -14.46 46.50 -3.93
C ILE A 13 -15.51 45.43 -4.28
N GLY A 14 -16.61 45.80 -4.94
CA GLY A 14 -17.65 44.85 -5.37
C GLY A 14 -17.24 43.91 -6.50
N LEU A 15 -16.22 44.28 -7.29
CA LEU A 15 -15.76 43.50 -8.46
C LEU A 15 -14.51 42.65 -8.17
N VAL A 16 -13.86 42.86 -7.02
CA VAL A 16 -12.76 41.99 -6.53
C VAL A 16 -13.30 40.84 -5.67
N CYS A 17 -14.50 40.98 -5.08
CA CYS A 17 -15.17 39.91 -4.34
C CYS A 17 -15.81 38.82 -5.22
N LEU A 18 -15.97 39.03 -6.53
CA LEU A 18 -16.50 38.01 -7.46
C LEU A 18 -15.43 37.13 -8.13
N LEU A 19 -14.14 37.44 -7.92
CA LEU A 19 -13.01 36.62 -8.37
C LEU A 19 -12.34 35.84 -7.23
N GLY A 20 -12.96 35.82 -6.04
CA GLY A 20 -12.42 35.21 -4.83
C GLY A 20 -12.98 33.84 -4.44
N VAL A 21 -13.71 33.16 -5.33
CA VAL A 21 -14.21 31.78 -5.09
C VAL A 21 -13.64 30.83 -6.12
N SER A 22 -12.32 30.79 -6.23
CA SER A 22 -11.59 29.70 -6.90
C SER A 22 -10.75 28.86 -5.94
N VAL A 23 -11.11 28.84 -4.65
CA VAL A 23 -10.47 27.96 -3.67
C VAL A 23 -11.51 27.18 -2.87
N LEU A 24 -12.41 26.47 -3.58
CA LEU A 24 -12.92 25.20 -3.05
C LEU A 24 -11.81 24.15 -3.27
N GLY A 25 -10.78 24.20 -2.42
CA GLY A 25 -9.64 23.31 -2.58
C GLY A 25 -8.41 23.71 -1.77
N CYS A 26 -8.56 24.00 -0.48
CA CYS A 26 -7.39 24.11 0.42
C CYS A 26 -7.68 23.80 1.90
N ALA A 27 -8.75 23.06 2.21
CA ALA A 27 -8.80 22.37 3.51
C ALA A 27 -7.88 21.13 3.52
N LYS A 28 -7.66 20.48 2.36
CA LYS A 28 -6.85 19.25 2.24
C LYS A 28 -5.34 19.44 2.03
N LEU A 29 -4.84 20.67 1.87
CA LEU A 29 -3.42 20.90 1.57
C LEU A 29 -2.54 21.03 2.82
N LYS A 30 -3.13 21.23 4.00
CA LYS A 30 -2.40 21.41 5.27
C LYS A 30 -2.27 20.14 6.12
N ASP A 31 -3.11 19.11 5.91
CA ASP A 31 -2.95 17.79 6.55
C ASP A 31 -2.01 16.84 5.79
N TRP A 32 -1.31 17.35 4.77
CA TRP A 32 -0.36 16.60 3.95
C TRP A 32 1.08 16.63 4.54
N ILE A 33 1.20 16.83 5.86
CA ILE A 33 2.47 16.88 6.59
C ILE A 33 2.32 15.95 7.80
N GLY A 34 2.48 14.67 7.53
CA GLY A 34 2.36 13.57 8.51
C GLY A 34 2.23 12.20 7.84
N LYS A 35 1.82 12.18 6.56
CA LYS A 35 1.71 10.97 5.75
C LYS A 35 3.09 10.61 5.20
N ILE A 36 3.69 9.53 5.70
CA ILE A 36 4.92 8.85 5.24
C ILE A 36 5.67 9.66 4.18
N LYS A 37 6.40 10.68 4.62
CA LYS A 37 7.44 11.31 3.80
C LYS A 37 8.66 10.41 3.88
N GLY A 38 8.59 9.31 3.15
CA GLY A 38 9.66 8.31 3.07
C GLY A 38 10.17 8.16 1.65
N GLU A 39 9.54 7.30 0.85
CA GLU A 39 10.31 6.65 -0.22
C GLU A 39 9.50 6.03 -1.36
N LEU A 40 8.34 6.58 -1.73
CA LEU A 40 7.49 6.00 -2.79
C LEU A 40 7.35 6.88 -4.04
N VAL A 41 7.94 8.09 -4.02
CA VAL A 41 7.79 9.06 -5.11
C VAL A 41 8.88 8.82 -6.16
N GLY A 42 8.48 8.36 -7.34
CA GLY A 42 9.38 8.19 -8.51
C GLY A 42 9.69 6.75 -8.88
N GLN A 43 9.29 5.79 -8.05
CA GLN A 43 9.39 4.36 -8.35
C GLN A 43 8.02 3.81 -8.79
N HIS A 44 8.03 2.85 -9.71
CA HIS A 44 6.81 2.18 -10.17
C HIS A 44 6.49 1.00 -9.25
N PHE A 45 5.22 0.89 -8.87
CA PHE A 45 4.70 -0.16 -8.02
C PHE A 45 3.49 -0.82 -8.64
N THR A 46 3.40 -2.13 -8.45
CA THR A 46 2.17 -2.92 -8.60
C THR A 46 1.56 -3.11 -7.22
N ILE A 47 0.31 -2.69 -7.06
CA ILE A 47 -0.43 -2.72 -5.79
C ILE A 47 -1.54 -3.74 -5.93
N THR A 48 -1.42 -4.84 -5.20
CA THR A 48 -2.34 -5.97 -5.32
C THR A 48 -3.04 -6.23 -4.00
N THR A 49 -4.37 -6.34 -4.05
CA THR A 49 -5.21 -6.68 -2.90
C THR A 49 -5.64 -8.14 -3.00
N TYR A 50 -5.56 -8.86 -1.88
CA TYR A 50 -5.95 -10.26 -1.78
C TYR A 50 -7.05 -10.46 -0.73
N ASP A 51 -7.94 -11.40 -0.97
CA ASP A 51 -8.84 -11.90 0.07
C ASP A 51 -8.11 -12.85 1.04
N ASP A 52 -8.83 -13.34 2.04
CA ASP A 52 -8.27 -14.25 3.06
C ASP A 52 -7.79 -15.59 2.49
N TYR A 53 -8.23 -15.94 1.28
CA TYR A 53 -7.88 -17.16 0.57
C TYR A 53 -6.79 -16.95 -0.49
N ALA A 54 -6.08 -15.81 -0.43
CA ALA A 54 -5.04 -15.42 -1.37
C ALA A 54 -5.53 -15.22 -2.82
N ASN A 55 -6.85 -15.05 -3.04
CA ASN A 55 -7.34 -14.68 -4.37
C ASN A 55 -7.08 -13.20 -4.62
N LYS A 56 -6.54 -12.90 -5.79
CA LYS A 56 -6.34 -11.53 -6.28
C LYS A 56 -7.71 -10.88 -6.52
N THR A 57 -8.01 -9.79 -5.80
CA THR A 57 -9.28 -9.06 -5.91
C THR A 57 -9.15 -7.75 -6.67
N LEU A 58 -7.97 -7.14 -6.64
CA LEU A 58 -7.67 -5.88 -7.30
C LEU A 58 -6.17 -5.81 -7.58
N SER A 59 -5.78 -5.24 -8.72
CA SER A 59 -4.40 -4.90 -9.04
C SER A 59 -4.34 -3.54 -9.74
N ILE A 60 -3.50 -2.64 -9.25
CA ILE A 60 -3.34 -1.28 -9.76
C ILE A 60 -1.86 -0.94 -9.82
N GLU A 61 -1.42 -0.35 -10.93
CA GLU A 61 -0.04 0.10 -11.14
C GLU A 61 0.10 1.62 -11.04
N GLY A 62 1.25 2.11 -10.57
CA GLY A 62 1.54 3.56 -10.56
C GLY A 62 2.93 3.96 -10.09
N LYS A 63 3.31 5.23 -10.34
CA LYS A 63 4.68 5.78 -10.10
C LYS A 63 4.78 6.74 -8.92
N LYS A 64 3.64 7.27 -8.49
CA LYS A 64 3.53 8.21 -7.37
C LYS A 64 2.54 7.62 -6.39
N VAL A 65 3.05 6.72 -5.55
CA VAL A 65 2.26 6.03 -4.53
C VAL A 65 2.48 6.73 -3.20
N THR A 66 1.41 6.90 -2.43
CA THR A 66 1.48 7.36 -1.04
C THR A 66 0.48 6.57 -0.24
N VAL A 67 0.87 6.14 0.96
CA VAL A 67 0.02 5.39 1.87
C VAL A 67 -0.02 6.15 3.19
N GLY A 68 -1.21 6.28 3.76
CA GLY A 68 -1.44 6.85 5.08
C GLY A 68 -2.63 6.17 5.75
N LEU A 69 -2.91 6.56 6.98
CA LEU A 69 -4.18 6.21 7.63
C LEU A 69 -5.22 7.28 7.33
N LEU A 70 -6.48 6.85 7.22
CA LEU A 70 -7.61 7.77 7.18
C LEU A 70 -7.64 8.59 8.49
N GLU A 71 -7.77 9.89 8.34
CA GLU A 71 -7.85 10.81 9.48
C GLU A 71 -9.14 10.62 10.28
N ASN A 72 -8.98 10.23 11.54
CA ASN A 72 -9.96 10.42 12.60
C ASN A 72 -9.26 10.98 13.84
N SER A 73 -10.03 11.61 14.74
CA SER A 73 -9.49 12.19 15.98
C SER A 73 -8.66 11.18 16.79
N ALA A 74 -9.00 9.90 16.72
CA ALA A 74 -8.33 8.82 17.43
C ALA A 74 -6.95 8.41 16.86
N ASN A 75 -6.74 8.58 15.55
CA ASN A 75 -5.53 8.10 14.86
C ASN A 75 -4.31 8.98 15.14
N PHE A 76 -4.51 10.23 15.52
CA PHE A 76 -3.45 11.22 15.70
C PHE A 76 -3.39 11.83 17.11
N ASP A 77 -4.27 11.38 18.01
CA ASP A 77 -4.23 11.71 19.43
C ASP A 77 -3.78 10.50 20.25
N ALA A 78 -2.56 10.56 20.78
CA ALA A 78 -1.94 9.49 21.57
C ALA A 78 -2.69 9.21 22.89
N GLU A 79 -3.46 10.18 23.40
CA GLU A 79 -4.24 10.08 24.63
C GLU A 79 -5.69 9.62 24.37
N SER A 80 -6.09 9.51 23.11
CA SER A 80 -7.45 9.12 22.76
C SER A 80 -7.74 7.65 23.11
N THR A 81 -8.86 7.42 23.78
CA THR A 81 -9.40 6.08 24.04
C THR A 81 -10.34 5.59 22.92
N ASP A 82 -10.47 6.39 21.86
CA ASP A 82 -11.36 6.15 20.74
C ASP A 82 -10.78 5.11 19.76
N PHE A 83 -11.64 4.50 18.93
CA PHE A 83 -11.21 3.48 18.00
C PHE A 83 -10.31 4.06 16.90
N LYS A 84 -9.05 3.60 16.86
CA LYS A 84 -8.13 3.87 15.76
C LYS A 84 -8.65 3.22 14.48
N SER A 85 -8.75 4.01 13.41
CA SER A 85 -9.17 3.53 12.09
C SER A 85 -8.02 2.75 11.45
N GLU A 86 -8.29 1.51 11.06
CA GLU A 86 -7.38 0.67 10.25
C GLU A 86 -7.56 0.93 8.73
N VAL A 87 -8.32 1.95 8.34
CA VAL A 87 -8.52 2.28 6.93
C VAL A 87 -7.26 2.93 6.38
N LEU A 88 -6.64 2.29 5.39
CA LEU A 88 -5.57 2.85 4.59
C LEU A 88 -6.13 3.84 3.56
N GLU A 89 -5.56 5.03 3.53
CA GLU A 89 -5.71 5.99 2.44
C GLU A 89 -4.52 5.83 1.48
N ILE A 90 -4.78 5.26 0.30
CA ILE A 90 -3.78 5.01 -0.74
C ILE A 90 -4.00 6.00 -1.87
N THR A 91 -2.98 6.79 -2.22
CA THR A 91 -2.99 7.70 -3.37
C THR A 91 -2.05 7.18 -4.44
N ILE A 92 -2.56 6.97 -5.65
CA ILE A 92 -1.81 6.46 -6.81
C ILE A 92 -1.95 7.46 -7.94
N ASN A 93 -0.84 8.07 -8.36
CA ASN A 93 -0.80 9.06 -9.43
C ASN A 93 -1.84 10.20 -9.25
N GLY A 94 -2.11 10.59 -8.00
CA GLY A 94 -3.07 11.64 -7.64
C GLY A 94 -4.53 11.19 -7.53
N LYS A 95 -4.84 9.90 -7.73
CA LYS A 95 -6.17 9.31 -7.51
C LYS A 95 -6.19 8.55 -6.19
N GLN A 96 -7.28 8.65 -5.44
CA GLN A 96 -7.39 8.07 -4.09
C GLN A 96 -8.17 6.76 -4.09
N MET A 97 -7.74 5.84 -3.24
CA MET A 97 -8.38 4.58 -2.91
C MET A 97 -8.35 4.41 -1.38
N PHE A 98 -9.47 4.01 -0.79
CA PHE A 98 -9.53 3.64 0.62
C PHE A 98 -9.60 2.13 0.71
N GLN A 99 -8.74 1.54 1.54
CA GLN A 99 -8.66 0.10 1.71
C GLN A 99 -8.74 -0.25 3.19
N VAL A 100 -9.46 -1.32 3.52
CA VAL A 100 -9.55 -1.85 4.87
C VAL A 100 -9.73 -3.36 4.82
N GLY A 101 -9.22 -4.08 5.81
CA GLY A 101 -9.57 -5.48 6.07
C GLY A 101 -8.83 -6.52 5.23
N ASN A 102 -8.44 -6.20 3.99
CA ASN A 102 -7.76 -7.15 3.10
C ASN A 102 -6.23 -7.12 3.22
N THR A 103 -5.58 -8.18 2.73
CA THR A 103 -4.13 -8.19 2.51
C THR A 103 -3.80 -7.28 1.33
N VAL A 104 -2.79 -6.43 1.44
CA VAL A 104 -2.33 -5.56 0.34
C VAL A 104 -0.81 -5.68 0.21
N ILE A 105 -0.33 -5.90 -1.00
CA ILE A 105 1.10 -5.96 -1.32
C ILE A 105 1.41 -4.85 -2.32
N PHE A 106 2.46 -4.06 -2.06
CA PHE A 106 3.01 -3.09 -3.01
C PHE A 106 4.40 -3.57 -3.42
N GLU A 107 4.52 -3.99 -4.68
CA GLU A 107 5.73 -4.56 -5.26
C GLU A 107 6.40 -3.49 -6.11
N GLU A 108 7.63 -3.09 -5.76
CA GLU A 108 8.43 -2.23 -6.64
C GLU A 108 8.86 -3.00 -7.89
N ASP A 109 8.82 -2.34 -9.05
CA ASP A 109 9.36 -2.87 -10.30
C ASP A 109 10.82 -3.33 -10.14
N GLY A 110 11.08 -4.55 -10.59
CA GLY A 110 12.40 -5.18 -10.57
C GLY A 110 12.64 -6.10 -9.38
N LEU A 111 11.65 -6.34 -8.53
CA LEU A 111 11.70 -7.43 -7.56
C LEU A 111 11.81 -8.80 -8.26
N ASN A 112 12.66 -9.67 -7.71
CA ASN A 112 12.81 -11.04 -8.17
C ASN A 112 11.70 -11.90 -7.53
N VAL A 113 10.56 -11.97 -8.22
CA VAL A 113 9.46 -12.85 -7.82
C VAL A 113 9.67 -14.22 -8.45
N VAL A 114 9.73 -15.24 -7.61
CA VAL A 114 9.89 -16.63 -8.03
C VAL A 114 8.54 -17.18 -8.50
N GLU A 115 7.47 -16.89 -7.75
CA GLU A 115 6.13 -17.37 -8.06
C GLU A 115 5.07 -16.45 -7.45
N HIS A 116 4.00 -16.19 -8.20
CA HIS A 116 2.73 -15.69 -7.67
C HIS A 116 1.70 -16.81 -7.75
N TYR A 117 1.14 -17.22 -6.61
CA TYR A 117 0.12 -18.26 -6.61
C TYR A 117 -1.20 -17.68 -7.15
N GLU A 118 -1.52 -17.98 -8.40
CA GLU A 118 -2.84 -17.72 -8.96
C GLU A 118 -3.71 -18.97 -8.84
N ILE A 119 -4.78 -18.90 -8.05
CA ILE A 119 -5.82 -19.94 -8.11
C ILE A 119 -6.53 -19.79 -9.46
N LYS A 120 -6.17 -20.63 -10.43
CA LYS A 120 -6.92 -20.70 -11.70
C LYS A 120 -8.27 -21.37 -11.45
N ASP A 121 -9.34 -20.69 -11.86
CA ASP A 121 -10.70 -21.24 -11.97
C ASP A 121 -10.73 -22.37 -13.03
N GLU A 122 -10.31 -23.58 -12.63
CA GLU A 122 -10.81 -24.85 -13.17
C GLU A 122 -10.33 -25.99 -12.26
N ILE A 123 -10.98 -26.14 -11.11
CA ILE A 123 -10.88 -27.38 -10.34
C ILE A 123 -11.73 -28.42 -11.07
N LYS A 124 -11.09 -29.25 -11.90
CA LYS A 124 -11.74 -30.48 -12.38
C LYS A 124 -12.11 -31.32 -11.16
N ALA A 125 -13.40 -31.58 -11.01
CA ALA A 125 -14.00 -32.38 -9.95
C ALA A 125 -13.42 -33.81 -9.94
N ASN A 126 -12.25 -33.97 -9.30
CA ASN A 126 -11.67 -35.21 -8.80
C ASN A 126 -10.45 -34.97 -7.89
N SER A 127 -10.16 -33.71 -7.53
CA SER A 127 -9.12 -33.36 -6.56
C SER A 127 -9.72 -32.30 -5.66
N GLY A 128 -9.95 -32.63 -4.38
CA GLY A 128 -10.54 -31.72 -3.42
C GLY A 128 -9.86 -30.35 -3.48
N GLY A 129 -10.67 -29.33 -3.76
CA GLY A 129 -10.21 -27.95 -3.72
C GLY A 129 -9.79 -27.55 -2.31
N GLY A 130 -8.89 -26.58 -2.24
CA GLY A 130 -8.42 -26.00 -0.99
C GLY A 130 -6.99 -26.42 -0.65
N TYR A 131 -6.16 -25.41 -0.43
CA TYR A 131 -4.79 -25.48 0.08
C TYR A 131 -3.78 -26.21 -0.83
N VAL A 132 -2.89 -25.43 -1.46
CA VAL A 132 -1.58 -25.93 -1.84
C VAL A 132 -0.76 -26.01 -0.54
N PRO A 133 -0.39 -27.20 -0.05
CA PRO A 133 0.44 -27.30 1.14
C PRO A 133 1.77 -26.58 0.90
N PHE A 134 2.27 -25.90 1.92
CA PHE A 134 3.55 -25.18 1.92
C PHE A 134 4.67 -26.02 1.27
N ASP A 135 4.74 -27.31 1.60
CA ASP A 135 5.75 -28.22 1.04
C ASP A 135 5.63 -28.42 -0.47
N ARG A 136 4.42 -28.38 -1.05
CA ARG A 136 4.23 -28.51 -2.51
C ARG A 136 4.62 -27.22 -3.23
N ALA A 137 4.32 -26.08 -2.60
CA ALA A 137 4.75 -24.76 -3.04
C ALA A 137 6.30 -24.72 -3.08
N VAL A 138 6.95 -25.07 -1.97
CA VAL A 138 8.40 -25.02 -1.82
C VAL A 138 9.14 -26.06 -2.69
N ASN A 139 8.64 -27.30 -2.81
CA ASN A 139 9.32 -28.34 -3.58
C ASN A 139 9.40 -28.06 -5.09
N LYS A 140 8.45 -27.30 -5.65
CA LYS A 140 8.55 -26.85 -7.05
C LYS A 140 9.62 -25.78 -7.22
N LEU A 141 9.78 -24.93 -6.21
CA LEU A 141 10.65 -23.77 -6.24
C LEU A 141 12.12 -24.12 -6.00
N LYS A 142 12.46 -25.30 -5.45
CA LYS A 142 13.86 -25.70 -5.21
C LYS A 142 14.78 -25.51 -6.43
N ASN A 143 14.26 -25.67 -7.65
CA ASN A 143 15.04 -25.49 -8.88
C ASN A 143 15.10 -24.04 -9.40
N GLU A 144 14.27 -23.14 -8.86
CA GLU A 144 14.12 -21.73 -9.25
C GLU A 144 14.72 -20.77 -8.21
N LEU A 145 14.98 -21.28 -7.00
CA LEU A 145 15.71 -20.59 -5.96
C LEU A 145 17.20 -20.53 -6.35
N GLY A 146 17.78 -19.34 -6.26
CA GLY A 146 19.20 -19.10 -6.58
C GLY A 146 19.81 -17.93 -5.83
N LYS A 147 19.07 -17.37 -4.87
CA LYS A 147 19.51 -16.29 -3.98
C LYS A 147 19.66 -16.81 -2.57
N LYS A 148 20.33 -16.05 -1.70
CA LYS A 148 20.64 -16.46 -0.33
C LYS A 148 19.42 -16.56 0.58
N LYS A 149 18.44 -15.68 0.38
CA LYS A 149 17.23 -15.58 1.20
C LYS A 149 16.00 -15.84 0.36
N THR A 150 15.09 -16.64 0.90
CA THR A 150 13.75 -16.85 0.36
C THR A 150 12.73 -16.20 1.29
N ILE A 151 11.82 -15.42 0.70
CA ILE A 151 10.72 -14.74 1.39
C ILE A 151 9.42 -15.36 0.89
N ILE A 152 8.62 -15.88 1.81
CA ILE A 152 7.31 -16.45 1.50
C ILE A 152 6.26 -15.57 2.13
N ILE A 153 5.32 -15.08 1.33
CA ILE A 153 4.19 -14.28 1.77
C ILE A 153 2.92 -15.12 1.66
N SER A 154 2.11 -15.08 2.71
CA SER A 154 0.82 -15.76 2.80
C SER A 154 -0.27 -14.84 3.33
N SER A 155 -1.52 -15.16 3.02
CA SER A 155 -2.68 -14.52 3.64
C SER A 155 -2.67 -14.74 5.15
N GLN A 156 -3.55 -14.03 5.87
CA GLN A 156 -3.71 -14.21 7.32
C GLN A 156 -4.11 -15.64 7.70
N GLN A 157 -4.82 -16.33 6.80
CA GLN A 157 -5.20 -17.74 6.96
C GLN A 157 -4.09 -18.72 6.58
N GLY A 158 -2.91 -18.23 6.22
CA GLY A 158 -1.76 -19.04 5.86
C GLY A 158 -1.76 -19.56 4.42
N VAL A 159 -2.67 -19.08 3.56
CA VAL A 159 -2.69 -19.45 2.14
C VAL A 159 -1.56 -18.73 1.40
N PRO A 160 -0.65 -19.43 0.69
CA PRO A 160 0.46 -18.79 -0.01
C PRO A 160 -0.01 -17.76 -1.05
N ILE A 161 0.61 -16.58 -1.07
CA ILE A 161 0.37 -15.49 -2.03
C ILE A 161 1.52 -15.39 -3.04
N GLY A 162 2.76 -15.40 -2.57
CA GLY A 162 3.91 -15.33 -3.46
C GLY A 162 5.23 -15.62 -2.76
N VAL A 163 6.23 -15.94 -3.57
CA VAL A 163 7.60 -16.20 -3.12
C VAL A 163 8.56 -15.23 -3.81
N TYR A 164 9.38 -14.57 -3.01
CA TYR A 164 10.42 -13.65 -3.45
C TYR A 164 11.77 -14.19 -2.99
N GLN A 165 12.84 -13.69 -3.59
CA GLN A 165 14.18 -14.08 -3.21
C GLN A 165 15.17 -12.92 -3.37
N GLY A 166 16.23 -12.89 -2.56
CA GLY A 166 17.26 -11.85 -2.61
C GLY A 166 18.57 -12.24 -1.92
N ASP A 167 19.65 -11.57 -2.27
CA ASP A 167 20.97 -11.76 -1.64
C ASP A 167 21.12 -10.92 -0.37
N ASP A 168 20.53 -9.72 -0.35
CA ASP A 168 20.46 -8.83 0.82
C ASP A 168 19.00 -8.47 1.12
N VAL A 169 18.54 -8.87 2.31
CA VAL A 169 17.14 -8.72 2.73
C VAL A 169 17.07 -8.20 4.15
N TYR A 170 16.36 -7.07 4.33
CA TYR A 170 16.12 -6.50 5.66
C TYR A 170 14.70 -5.97 5.83
N VAL A 171 14.24 -5.97 7.08
CA VAL A 171 12.88 -5.62 7.49
C VAL A 171 12.87 -4.23 8.12
N THR A 172 11.89 -3.41 7.77
CA THR A 172 11.61 -2.11 8.41
C THR A 172 10.12 -2.01 8.73
N ILE A 173 9.80 -1.61 9.96
CA ILE A 173 8.42 -1.41 10.41
C ILE A 173 8.13 0.09 10.39
N PRO A 174 7.18 0.59 9.56
CA PRO A 174 6.79 1.99 9.59
C PRO A 174 6.09 2.32 10.92
N GLU A 175 6.48 3.42 11.57
CA GLU A 175 5.90 3.83 12.86
C GLU A 175 4.41 4.22 12.74
N ASP A 176 4.03 4.83 11.61
CA ASP A 176 2.70 5.44 11.42
C ASP A 176 1.71 4.57 10.62
N LEU A 177 2.10 3.34 10.24
CA LEU A 177 1.20 2.40 9.54
C LEU A 177 1.09 1.07 10.30
N PRO A 178 -0.01 0.85 11.05
CA PRO A 178 -0.25 -0.41 11.73
C PRO A 178 -0.36 -1.56 10.72
N LYS A 179 0.12 -2.74 11.14
CA LYS A 179 0.08 -3.99 10.34
C LYS A 179 0.76 -3.85 8.97
N MET A 180 1.70 -2.91 8.86
CA MET A 180 2.52 -2.69 7.68
C MET A 180 3.96 -3.14 7.94
N THR A 181 4.57 -3.79 6.97
CA THR A 181 5.99 -4.09 6.94
C THR A 181 6.56 -3.68 5.61
N ARG A 182 7.77 -3.12 5.60
CA ARG A 182 8.58 -2.95 4.40
C ARG A 182 9.72 -3.96 4.44
N LEU A 183 9.85 -4.75 3.40
CA LEU A 183 11.05 -5.51 3.10
C LEU A 183 11.84 -4.74 2.06
N ASN A 184 13.15 -4.61 2.29
CA ASN A 184 14.08 -4.30 1.21
C ASN A 184 14.71 -5.61 0.74
N ILE A 185 14.68 -5.85 -0.57
CA ILE A 185 15.20 -7.03 -1.25
C ILE A 185 16.12 -6.52 -2.35
N ASP A 186 17.43 -6.66 -2.20
CA ASP A 186 18.45 -6.21 -3.17
C ASP A 186 18.29 -4.74 -3.62
N GLY A 187 17.92 -3.86 -2.68
CA GLY A 187 17.70 -2.43 -2.94
C GLY A 187 16.27 -2.08 -3.40
N LYS A 188 15.39 -3.07 -3.54
CA LYS A 188 13.99 -2.91 -3.97
C LYS A 188 13.02 -3.05 -2.82
N ALA A 189 11.95 -2.26 -2.85
CA ALA A 189 10.98 -2.22 -1.76
C ALA A 189 9.77 -3.14 -2.04
N LEU A 190 9.45 -3.96 -1.04
CA LEU A 190 8.23 -4.76 -0.97
C LEU A 190 7.47 -4.40 0.29
N TYR A 191 6.30 -3.81 0.10
CA TYR A 191 5.44 -3.32 1.17
C TYR A 191 4.29 -4.31 1.39
N ILE A 192 4.11 -4.74 2.63
CA ILE A 192 3.20 -5.82 3.01
C ILE A 192 2.25 -5.29 4.09
N HIS A 193 0.96 -5.23 3.77
CA HIS A 193 -0.09 -4.91 4.73
C HIS A 193 -0.94 -6.16 5.00
N ARG A 194 -1.21 -6.44 6.29
CA ARG A 194 -2.13 -7.52 6.71
C ARG A 194 -1.77 -8.92 6.18
N ALA A 195 -0.50 -9.23 5.90
CA ALA A 195 -0.08 -10.57 5.48
C ALA A 195 0.84 -11.25 6.52
N ASN A 196 0.92 -12.57 6.46
CA ASN A 196 1.97 -13.33 7.13
C ASN A 196 3.18 -13.42 6.19
N TYR A 197 4.40 -13.35 6.73
CA TYR A 197 5.60 -13.61 5.94
C TYR A 197 6.65 -14.38 6.75
N VAL A 198 7.47 -15.14 6.04
CA VAL A 198 8.62 -15.86 6.58
C VAL A 198 9.82 -15.57 5.70
N ILE A 199 10.95 -15.22 6.31
CA ILE A 199 12.24 -15.03 5.64
C ILE A 199 13.17 -16.12 6.16
N ILE A 200 13.71 -16.93 5.27
CA ILE A 200 14.61 -18.04 5.61
C ILE A 200 15.84 -18.05 4.71
N ASP A 201 16.93 -18.60 5.23
CA ASP A 201 18.07 -18.98 4.40
C ASP A 201 17.63 -20.04 3.39
N THR A 202 17.90 -19.80 2.13
CA THR A 202 17.50 -20.68 1.02
C THR A 202 18.11 -22.08 1.17
N GLU A 203 19.30 -22.17 1.75
CA GLU A 203 19.97 -23.45 2.08
C GLU A 203 19.12 -24.33 3.01
N MET A 204 18.25 -23.76 3.85
CA MET A 204 17.34 -24.51 4.72
C MET A 204 16.18 -25.18 3.96
N ILE A 205 15.92 -24.74 2.73
CA ILE A 205 14.91 -25.30 1.83
C ILE A 205 15.52 -26.41 0.97
N GLU A 206 16.73 -26.20 0.48
CA GLU A 206 17.40 -27.11 -0.46
C GLU A 206 17.90 -28.39 0.21
N GLY A 207 18.10 -28.37 1.53
CA GLY A 207 18.48 -29.51 2.37
C GLY A 207 17.48 -30.67 2.42
#